data_AF-A0A833D5W9-F1
#
_entry.id   AF-A0A833D5W9-F1
#
_cell.length_a   1.000
_cell.length_b   1.000
_cell.length_c   1.000
_cell.angle_alpha   90.00
_cell.angle_beta   90.00
_cell.angle_gamma   90.00
#
_symmetry.space_group_name_H-M   'P 1'
#
loop_
_entity.id
_entity.type
_entity.pdbx_description
1 polymer ?
#
loop_
_entity_poly.entity_id
_entity_poly.type
_entity_poly.pdbx_seq_one_letter_code
_entity_poly.pdbx_strand_id
1 'polypeptide(L)'
;MVERLVTSSLPLDEVGRLAAWVALFTRRGDVFLLHGDLGAGKTEFSRALIRSLTGDVRLEVSSPTFPLLQVYETKRFRVSHFDLYRLKGDDLDEIGLEDALRAGIAIVEWPDRAPFFQPATRLEIAIEDGASEVERRLTLEAFGGWRDRLARMREAMHFARRHGGGSASPSYLQGDASTRAYARLRVAGRPLVLMDSPRQPDGPPVRDGLPYSRIARLAENVRPFVAIGTWLRAQGVSAPEIVAHDLERGFLLLEDLGDRVYGREVAAGLAHQKELWLAAVDVLLHLRRMPVPEVLPLPDGSGHALASFDRAALEIEVELLLDWFWPAVK
;
A
#
# COMPACT_ATOMS: atom_id res chain seq x y z
N MET A 1 -16.39 14.81 11.65
CA MET A 1 -17.09 13.82 10.83
C MET A 1 -16.29 12.53 10.86
N VAL A 2 -16.87 11.40 11.28
CA VAL A 2 -16.22 10.08 11.32
C VAL A 2 -16.35 9.45 9.93
N GLU A 3 -15.29 8.87 9.38
CA GLU A 3 -15.39 8.05 8.16
C GLU A 3 -15.77 6.63 8.59
N ARG A 4 -16.82 6.07 8.01
CA ARG A 4 -17.39 4.77 8.40
C ARG A 4 -17.59 3.89 7.18
N LEU A 5 -17.22 2.62 7.30
CA LEU A 5 -17.50 1.56 6.33
C LEU A 5 -18.29 0.46 7.03
N VAL A 6 -19.50 0.20 6.56
CA VAL A 6 -20.33 -0.92 7.03
C VAL A 6 -20.39 -1.96 5.93
N THR A 7 -20.03 -3.20 6.26
CA THR A 7 -20.10 -4.31 5.29
C THR A 7 -21.52 -4.87 5.23
N SER A 8 -21.82 -5.58 4.13
CA SER A 8 -22.87 -6.61 4.17
C SER A 8 -22.47 -7.75 5.12
N SER A 9 -23.33 -8.76 5.23
CA SER A 9 -22.89 -10.06 5.76
C SER A 9 -21.75 -10.60 4.88
N LEU A 10 -20.63 -10.99 5.49
CA LEU A 10 -19.43 -11.48 4.82
C LEU A 10 -19.08 -12.88 5.33
N PRO A 11 -18.80 -13.87 4.45
CA PRO A 11 -18.21 -15.13 4.87
C PRO A 11 -16.79 -14.92 5.42
N LEU A 12 -16.29 -15.86 6.23
CA LEU A 12 -15.01 -15.72 6.94
C LEU A 12 -13.81 -15.43 6.03
N ASP A 13 -13.81 -15.93 4.80
CA ASP A 13 -12.74 -15.67 3.83
C ASP A 13 -12.77 -14.23 3.29
N GLU A 14 -13.96 -13.61 3.14
CA GLU A 14 -14.11 -12.18 2.85
C GLU A 14 -13.68 -11.31 4.04
N VAL A 15 -13.89 -11.77 5.29
CA VAL A 15 -13.38 -11.08 6.49
C VAL A 15 -11.84 -11.04 6.46
N GLY A 16 -11.21 -12.16 6.13
CA GLY A 16 -9.76 -12.23 5.94
C GLY A 16 -9.26 -11.33 4.82
N ARG A 17 -9.99 -11.22 3.71
CA ARG A 17 -9.68 -10.27 2.62
C ARG A 17 -9.79 -8.81 3.07
N LEU A 18 -10.81 -8.47 3.86
CA LEU A 18 -10.95 -7.13 4.42
C LEU A 18 -9.76 -6.79 5.34
N ALA A 19 -9.32 -7.73 6.18
CA ALA A 19 -8.13 -7.56 7.01
C ALA A 19 -6.85 -7.34 6.15
N ALA A 20 -6.72 -8.03 5.01
CA ALA A 20 -5.63 -7.80 4.07
C ALA A 20 -5.67 -6.40 3.44
N TRP A 21 -6.86 -5.87 3.13
CA TRP A 21 -7.01 -4.48 2.70
C TRP A 21 -6.61 -3.50 3.82
N VAL A 22 -7.03 -3.73 5.06
CA VAL A 22 -6.62 -2.91 6.21
C VAL A 22 -5.09 -2.94 6.37
N ALA A 23 -4.45 -4.11 6.22
CA ALA A 23 -2.99 -4.25 6.28
C ALA A 23 -2.27 -3.36 5.27
N LEU A 24 -2.78 -3.25 4.03
CA LEU A 24 -2.18 -2.46 2.97
C LEU A 24 -2.10 -0.96 3.31
N PHE A 25 -3.13 -0.44 3.99
CA PHE A 25 -3.23 0.97 4.40
C PHE A 25 -2.63 1.26 5.79
N THR A 26 -2.13 0.23 6.47
CA THR A 26 -1.51 0.36 7.79
C THR A 26 -0.18 1.12 7.72
N ARG A 27 0.02 2.02 8.68
CA ARG A 27 1.24 2.79 8.91
C ARG A 27 1.67 2.62 10.37
N ARG A 28 2.96 2.86 10.63
CA ARG A 28 3.48 2.90 12.00
C ARG A 28 2.73 3.95 12.84
N GLY A 29 2.43 3.60 14.08
CA GLY A 29 1.64 4.40 15.02
C GLY A 29 0.13 4.12 14.97
N ASP A 30 -0.34 3.25 14.07
CA ASP A 30 -1.75 2.89 13.99
C ASP A 30 -2.21 2.00 15.14
N VAL A 31 -3.49 2.18 15.51
CA VAL A 31 -4.17 1.37 16.52
C VAL A 31 -5.45 0.79 15.94
N PHE A 32 -5.64 -0.51 16.14
CA PHE A 32 -6.86 -1.23 15.80
C PHE A 32 -7.56 -1.64 17.09
N LEU A 33 -8.79 -1.16 17.29
CA LEU A 33 -9.61 -1.53 18.45
C LEU A 33 -10.71 -2.48 17.98
N LEU A 34 -10.71 -3.72 18.46
CA LEU A 34 -11.61 -4.78 17.99
C LEU A 34 -12.70 -5.03 19.02
N HIS A 35 -13.94 -4.72 18.64
CA HIS A 35 -15.15 -4.90 19.44
C HIS A 35 -15.99 -6.07 18.92
N GLY A 36 -16.77 -6.68 19.82
CA GLY A 36 -17.70 -7.77 19.48
C GLY A 36 -17.78 -8.79 20.61
N ASP A 37 -18.82 -9.62 20.57
CA ASP A 37 -19.07 -10.62 21.60
C ASP A 37 -18.04 -11.76 21.61
N LEU A 38 -18.12 -12.63 22.62
CA LEU A 38 -17.31 -13.84 22.68
C LEU A 38 -17.63 -14.74 21.47
N GLY A 39 -16.61 -15.11 20.70
CA GLY A 39 -16.81 -15.90 19.47
C GLY A 39 -17.16 -15.09 18.22
N ALA A 40 -17.31 -13.75 18.32
CA ALA A 40 -17.61 -12.90 17.17
C ALA A 40 -16.53 -12.95 16.06
N GLY A 41 -15.30 -13.35 16.38
CA GLY A 41 -14.21 -13.50 15.39
C GLY A 41 -13.12 -12.44 15.46
N LYS A 42 -13.01 -11.70 16.58
CA LYS A 42 -11.94 -10.71 16.83
C LYS A 42 -10.55 -11.29 16.56
N THR A 43 -10.22 -12.41 17.19
CA THR A 43 -8.93 -13.10 16.99
C THR A 43 -8.72 -13.61 15.56
N GLU A 44 -9.79 -13.97 14.85
CA GLU A 44 -9.69 -14.36 13.43
C GLU A 44 -9.29 -13.15 12.57
N PHE A 45 -9.91 -12.00 12.81
CA PHE A 45 -9.55 -10.75 12.14
C PHE A 45 -8.10 -10.33 12.48
N SER A 46 -7.73 -10.35 13.77
CA SER A 46 -6.35 -10.08 14.23
C SER A 46 -5.34 -10.98 13.50
N ARG A 47 -5.62 -12.28 13.43
CA ARG A 47 -4.79 -13.26 12.72
C ARG A 47 -4.64 -12.94 11.24
N ALA A 48 -5.75 -12.66 10.55
CA ALA A 48 -5.70 -12.31 9.14
C ALA A 48 -4.89 -11.03 8.91
N LEU A 49 -5.10 -10.00 9.73
CA LEU A 49 -4.35 -8.75 9.67
C LEU A 49 -2.85 -8.96 9.91
N ILE A 50 -2.48 -9.70 10.96
CA ILE A 50 -1.08 -10.00 11.29
C ILE A 50 -0.40 -10.79 10.16
N ARG A 51 -1.05 -11.83 9.65
CA ARG A 51 -0.52 -12.62 8.51
C ARG A 51 -0.31 -11.77 7.26
N SER A 52 -1.23 -10.85 6.98
CA SER A 52 -1.08 -9.91 5.86
C SER A 52 0.06 -8.91 6.08
N LEU A 53 0.27 -8.43 7.30
CA LEU A 53 1.35 -7.49 7.66
C LEU A 53 2.73 -8.15 7.66
N THR A 54 2.84 -9.40 8.13
CA THR A 54 4.09 -10.17 8.12
C THR A 54 4.40 -10.74 6.74
N GLY A 55 3.38 -10.93 5.90
CA GLY A 55 3.48 -11.63 4.63
C GLY A 55 3.62 -13.15 4.78
N ASP A 56 3.37 -13.69 5.97
CA ASP A 56 3.40 -15.12 6.26
C ASP A 56 1.99 -15.67 6.53
N VAL A 57 1.40 -16.29 5.52
CA VAL A 57 0.06 -16.88 5.59
C VAL A 57 -0.03 -18.09 6.54
N ARG A 58 1.11 -18.71 6.89
CA ARG A 58 1.18 -19.88 7.76
C ARG A 58 1.49 -19.53 9.20
N LEU A 59 1.81 -18.25 9.48
CA LEU A 59 2.13 -17.79 10.83
C LEU A 59 1.02 -18.18 11.81
N GLU A 60 1.40 -18.83 12.90
CA GLU A 60 0.50 -19.11 14.00
C GLU A 60 0.25 -17.83 14.79
N VAL A 61 -1.02 -17.44 14.86
CA VAL A 61 -1.48 -16.30 15.66
C VAL A 61 -2.62 -16.81 16.51
N SER A 62 -2.42 -16.80 17.82
CA SER A 62 -3.42 -17.19 18.82
C SER A 62 -3.92 -15.97 19.56
N SER A 63 -5.05 -16.10 20.27
CA SER A 63 -5.45 -15.02 21.16
C SER A 63 -4.45 -14.91 22.33
N PRO A 64 -3.93 -13.71 22.62
CA PRO A 64 -3.05 -13.48 23.76
C PRO A 64 -3.84 -13.31 25.07
N THR A 65 -5.02 -13.92 25.27
CA THR A 65 -5.83 -13.75 26.50
C THR A 65 -5.05 -14.01 27.80
N PHE A 66 -4.11 -14.98 27.81
CA PHE A 66 -3.29 -15.30 28.98
C PHE A 66 -2.01 -14.45 29.09
N PRO A 67 -1.18 -14.32 28.02
CA PRO A 67 0.00 -13.46 28.08
C PRO A 67 -0.33 -11.96 28.04
N LEU A 68 -1.58 -11.59 27.78
CA LEU A 68 -2.12 -10.24 27.51
C LEU A 68 -1.55 -9.55 26.27
N LEU A 69 -0.30 -9.86 25.90
CA LEU A 69 0.42 -9.31 24.74
C LEU A 69 1.17 -10.42 23.99
N GLN A 70 1.07 -10.40 22.67
CA GLN A 70 1.99 -11.08 21.75
C GLN A 70 2.57 -10.08 20.75
N VAL A 71 3.84 -10.29 20.38
CA VAL A 71 4.56 -9.38 19.50
C VAL A 71 5.02 -10.13 18.25
N TYR A 72 4.81 -9.51 17.09
CA TYR A 72 5.21 -10.05 15.79
C TYR A 72 6.07 -9.03 15.05
N GLU A 73 7.14 -9.51 14.43
CA GLU A 73 8.03 -8.68 13.63
C GLU A 73 7.60 -8.66 12.16
N THR A 74 7.64 -7.47 11.55
CA THR A 74 7.44 -7.30 10.11
C THR A 74 8.62 -6.54 9.51
N LYS A 75 8.70 -6.49 8.18
CA LYS A 75 9.73 -5.69 7.50
C LYS A 75 9.58 -4.18 7.69
N ARG A 76 8.40 -3.70 8.12
CA ARG A 76 8.07 -2.26 8.17
C ARG A 76 8.00 -1.72 9.60
N PHE A 77 7.48 -2.50 10.53
CA PHE A 77 7.25 -2.12 11.92
C PHE A 77 6.87 -3.34 12.78
N ARG A 78 6.97 -3.19 14.10
CA ARG A 78 6.51 -4.19 15.06
C ARG A 78 4.98 -4.22 15.14
N VAL A 79 4.39 -5.39 15.36
CA VAL A 79 2.95 -5.56 15.63
C VAL A 79 2.77 -6.06 17.06
N SER A 80 2.08 -5.29 17.89
CA SER A 80 1.73 -5.68 19.26
C SER A 80 0.25 -6.04 19.33
N HIS A 81 -0.07 -7.29 19.62
CA HIS A 81 -1.43 -7.82 19.72
C HIS A 81 -1.79 -8.02 21.19
N PHE A 82 -2.79 -7.27 21.64
CA PHE A 82 -3.31 -7.30 22.98
C PHE A 82 -4.70 -7.93 23.02
N ASP A 83 -4.98 -8.68 24.08
CA ASP A 83 -6.32 -9.14 24.42
C ASP A 83 -6.59 -8.80 25.89
N LEU A 84 -7.46 -7.80 26.09
CA LEU A 84 -7.74 -7.24 27.41
C LEU A 84 -8.89 -7.95 28.12
N TYR A 85 -9.44 -9.05 27.56
CA TYR A 85 -10.63 -9.71 28.09
C TYR A 85 -10.58 -10.00 29.60
N ARG A 86 -9.39 -10.38 30.11
CA ARG A 86 -9.16 -10.75 31.51
C ARG A 86 -8.59 -9.64 32.38
N LEU A 87 -8.36 -8.47 31.80
CA LEU A 87 -7.73 -7.36 32.49
C LEU A 87 -8.65 -6.79 33.58
N LYS A 88 -8.05 -6.46 34.72
CA LYS A 88 -8.71 -5.78 35.84
C LYS A 88 -8.20 -4.34 35.94
N GLY A 89 -9.00 -3.47 36.53
CA GLY A 89 -8.84 -2.00 36.45
C GLY A 89 -7.48 -1.42 36.86
N ASP A 90 -6.72 -2.10 37.71
CA ASP A 90 -5.46 -1.58 38.27
C ASP A 90 -4.21 -1.96 37.44
N ASP A 91 -4.31 -2.92 36.50
CA ASP A 91 -3.18 -3.44 35.71
C ASP A 91 -2.93 -2.65 34.41
N LEU A 92 -3.72 -1.61 34.16
CA LEU A 92 -3.85 -0.93 32.88
C LEU A 92 -2.61 -0.10 32.48
N ASP A 93 -1.95 0.50 33.47
CA ASP A 93 -0.74 1.31 33.26
C ASP A 93 0.52 0.44 33.03
N GLU A 94 0.48 -0.86 33.35
CA GLU A 94 1.64 -1.77 33.26
C GLU A 94 1.74 -2.53 31.91
N ILE A 95 0.70 -2.50 31.07
CA ILE A 95 0.62 -3.35 29.85
C ILE A 95 1.54 -2.85 28.72
N GLY A 96 2.08 -1.64 28.82
CA GLY A 96 3.02 -1.09 27.84
C GLY A 96 2.37 -0.72 26.50
N LEU A 97 1.09 -0.35 26.50
CA LEU A 97 0.35 0.09 25.31
C LEU A 97 1.04 1.28 24.62
N GLU A 98 1.49 2.29 25.38
CA GLU A 98 2.16 3.47 24.82
C GLU A 98 3.50 3.13 24.15
N ASP A 99 4.28 2.24 24.77
CA ASP A 99 5.56 1.78 24.21
C ASP A 99 5.36 0.95 22.94
N ALA A 100 4.29 0.15 22.89
CA ALA A 100 3.90 -0.57 21.69
C ALA A 100 3.60 0.37 20.52
N LEU A 101 2.90 1.49 20.76
CA LEU A 101 2.63 2.50 19.73
C LEU A 101 3.89 3.18 19.22
N ARG A 102 4.86 3.44 20.10
CA ARG A 102 6.15 4.02 19.70
C ARG A 102 6.94 3.05 18.82
N ALA A 103 6.86 1.74 19.09
CA ALA A 103 7.60 0.70 18.39
C ALA A 103 6.98 0.30 17.03
N GLY A 104 5.67 0.46 16.85
CA GLY A 104 5.00 -0.08 15.66
C GLY A 104 3.51 0.21 15.59
N ILE A 105 2.68 -0.83 15.50
CA ILE A 105 1.22 -0.74 15.55
C ILE A 105 0.67 -1.60 16.69
N ALA A 106 -0.53 -1.28 17.17
CA ALA A 106 -1.23 -2.06 18.19
C ALA A 106 -2.57 -2.60 17.68
N ILE A 107 -2.85 -3.86 17.96
CA ILE A 107 -4.15 -4.51 17.77
C ILE A 107 -4.68 -4.82 19.17
N VAL A 108 -5.83 -4.30 19.55
CA VAL A 108 -6.38 -4.43 20.90
C VAL A 108 -7.77 -5.07 20.83
N GLU A 109 -7.89 -6.30 21.30
CA GLU A 109 -9.17 -6.96 21.51
C GLU A 109 -9.75 -6.58 22.88
N TRP A 110 -11.07 -6.40 22.93
CA TRP A 110 -11.80 -5.95 24.13
C TRP A 110 -11.33 -4.58 24.65
N PRO A 111 -11.25 -3.56 23.79
CA PRO A 111 -10.79 -2.21 24.15
C PRO A 111 -11.65 -1.56 25.25
N ASP A 112 -12.91 -2.00 25.44
CA ASP A 112 -13.81 -1.52 26.49
C ASP A 112 -13.27 -1.75 27.92
N ARG A 113 -12.27 -2.62 28.09
CA ARG A 113 -11.55 -2.83 29.35
C ARG A 113 -10.54 -1.72 29.66
N ALA A 114 -10.21 -0.90 28.67
CA ALA A 114 -9.32 0.26 28.76
C ALA A 114 -10.01 1.51 28.17
N PRO A 115 -11.13 1.99 28.73
CA PRO A 115 -11.95 3.04 28.10
C PRO A 115 -11.24 4.40 27.97
N PHE A 116 -10.19 4.63 28.75
CA PHE A 116 -9.35 5.83 28.68
C PHE A 116 -8.35 5.76 27.51
N PHE A 117 -8.05 4.57 26.97
CA PHE A 117 -7.14 4.40 25.86
C PHE A 117 -7.83 4.73 24.54
N GLN A 118 -7.75 6.01 24.15
CA GLN A 118 -8.35 6.53 22.91
C GLN A 118 -7.33 7.23 22.02
N PRO A 119 -6.48 6.47 21.31
CA PRO A 119 -5.49 7.05 20.40
C PRO A 119 -6.17 7.93 19.33
N ALA A 120 -5.53 9.06 19.00
CA ALA A 120 -6.07 10.04 18.06
C ALA A 120 -6.21 9.47 16.64
N THR A 121 -5.25 8.64 16.22
CA THR A 121 -5.28 7.90 14.95
C THR A 121 -5.52 6.43 15.24
N ARG A 122 -6.75 5.97 14.98
CA ARG A 122 -7.17 4.59 15.21
C ARG A 122 -8.27 4.17 14.24
N LEU A 123 -8.42 2.86 14.09
CA LEU A 123 -9.51 2.21 13.38
C LEU A 123 -10.25 1.30 14.37
N GLU A 124 -11.50 1.62 14.66
CA GLU A 124 -12.37 0.79 15.46
C GLU A 124 -13.10 -0.21 14.54
N ILE A 125 -13.12 -1.48 14.93
CA ILE A 125 -13.65 -2.58 14.13
C ILE A 125 -14.62 -3.35 15.01
N ALA A 126 -15.91 -3.10 14.82
CA ALA A 126 -16.97 -3.89 15.45
C ALA A 126 -17.30 -5.09 14.57
N ILE A 127 -17.33 -6.27 15.18
CA ILE A 127 -17.64 -7.55 14.51
C ILE A 127 -18.89 -8.14 15.17
N GLU A 128 -19.90 -8.36 14.34
CA GLU A 128 -21.21 -8.90 14.74
C GLU A 128 -21.53 -10.15 13.92
N ASP A 129 -22.44 -10.97 14.43
CA ASP A 129 -22.96 -12.12 13.67
C ASP A 129 -23.66 -11.66 12.38
N GLY A 130 -23.43 -12.42 11.31
CA GLY A 130 -24.00 -12.17 10.00
C GLY A 130 -25.41 -12.75 9.82
N ALA A 131 -25.82 -12.89 8.57
CA ALA A 131 -27.10 -13.52 8.20
C ALA A 131 -27.10 -15.05 8.41
N SER A 132 -25.94 -15.67 8.65
CA SER A 132 -25.78 -17.07 9.01
C SER A 132 -24.63 -17.26 10.01
N GLU A 133 -24.54 -18.44 10.62
CA GLU A 133 -23.52 -18.76 11.64
C GLU A 133 -22.07 -18.63 11.15
N VAL A 134 -21.84 -18.73 9.83
CA VAL A 134 -20.52 -18.66 9.19
C VAL A 134 -20.22 -17.30 8.58
N GLU A 135 -21.12 -16.33 8.74
CA GLU A 135 -20.95 -14.99 8.23
C GLU A 135 -20.82 -13.98 9.37
N ARG A 136 -20.15 -12.86 9.08
CA ARG A 136 -19.97 -11.75 10.00
C ARG A 136 -20.31 -10.44 9.32
N ARG A 137 -20.87 -9.51 10.07
CA ARG A 137 -21.01 -8.10 9.67
C ARG A 137 -19.92 -7.30 10.38
N LEU A 138 -19.20 -6.47 9.63
CA LEU A 138 -18.16 -5.61 10.18
C LEU A 138 -18.52 -4.14 9.98
N THR A 139 -18.29 -3.35 11.02
CA THR A 139 -18.35 -1.89 10.98
C THR A 139 -16.97 -1.35 11.31
N LEU A 140 -16.38 -0.62 10.36
CA LEU A 140 -15.08 0.02 10.51
C LEU A 140 -15.29 1.54 10.68
N GLU A 141 -14.78 2.10 11.77
CA GLU A 141 -14.84 3.53 12.07
C GLU A 141 -13.45 4.13 12.21
N ALA A 142 -13.17 5.13 11.38
CA ALA A 142 -11.86 5.74 11.29
C ALA A 142 -11.75 7.08 12.01
N PHE A 143 -10.66 7.23 12.76
CA PHE A 143 -10.32 8.42 13.52
C PHE A 143 -8.92 8.92 13.13
N GLY A 144 -8.72 10.24 13.23
CA GLY A 144 -7.44 10.88 12.86
C GLY A 144 -7.02 10.54 11.43
N GLY A 145 -5.75 10.20 11.25
CA GLY A 145 -5.18 9.87 9.93
C GLY A 145 -5.75 8.61 9.27
N TRP A 146 -6.56 7.82 9.96
CA TRP A 146 -7.27 6.69 9.34
C TRP A 146 -8.44 7.12 8.46
N ARG A 147 -8.99 8.34 8.61
CA ARG A 147 -10.17 8.77 7.86
C ARG A 147 -9.93 8.78 6.35
N ASP A 148 -8.89 9.50 5.94
CA ASP A 148 -8.52 9.59 4.52
C ASP A 148 -8.09 8.23 3.97
N ARG A 149 -7.45 7.41 4.80
CA ARG A 149 -7.03 6.05 4.43
C ARG A 149 -8.19 5.08 4.28
N LEU A 150 -9.21 5.15 5.13
CA LEU A 150 -10.41 4.32 5.00
C LEU A 150 -11.21 4.72 3.76
N ALA A 151 -11.32 6.03 3.49
CA ALA A 151 -11.92 6.52 2.26
C ALA A 151 -11.15 6.01 1.04
N ARG A 152 -9.81 6.16 1.01
CA ARG A 152 -8.96 5.68 -0.09
C ARG A 152 -9.02 4.17 -0.26
N MET A 153 -8.99 3.41 0.84
CA MET A 153 -9.12 1.96 0.84
C MET A 153 -10.44 1.53 0.20
N ARG A 154 -11.56 2.21 0.49
CA ARG A 154 -12.85 1.93 -0.13
C ARG A 154 -12.82 2.13 -1.65
N GLU A 155 -12.16 3.18 -2.13
CA GLU A 155 -11.98 3.42 -3.56
C GLU A 155 -11.14 2.33 -4.21
N ALA A 156 -10.01 1.97 -3.59
CA ALA A 156 -9.11 0.91 -4.08
C ALA A 156 -9.82 -0.44 -4.14
N MET A 157 -10.58 -0.80 -3.09
CA MET A 157 -11.42 -2.00 -3.05
C MET A 157 -12.49 -1.99 -4.15
N HIS A 158 -13.15 -0.85 -4.37
CA HIS A 158 -14.16 -0.72 -5.42
C HIS A 158 -13.54 -0.90 -6.82
N PHE A 159 -12.43 -0.22 -7.08
CA PHE A 159 -11.69 -0.33 -8.34
C PHE A 159 -11.24 -1.78 -8.60
N ALA A 160 -10.63 -2.42 -7.59
CA ALA A 160 -10.17 -3.81 -7.65
C ALA A 160 -11.33 -4.79 -7.85
N ARG A 161 -12.46 -4.64 -7.16
CA ARG A 161 -13.64 -5.50 -7.36
C ARG A 161 -14.22 -5.37 -8.76
N ARG A 162 -14.27 -4.15 -9.29
CA ARG A 162 -14.84 -3.86 -10.61
C ARG A 162 -14.01 -4.42 -11.76
N HIS A 163 -12.68 -4.43 -11.65
CA HIS A 163 -11.78 -4.77 -12.77
C HIS A 163 -10.95 -6.04 -12.53
N GLY A 164 -10.73 -6.42 -11.27
CA GLY A 164 -10.02 -7.62 -10.84
C GLY A 164 -10.94 -8.72 -10.28
N GLY A 165 -12.25 -8.58 -10.38
CA GLY A 165 -13.21 -9.56 -9.85
C GLY A 165 -13.43 -9.46 -8.33
N GLY A 166 -14.56 -9.98 -7.87
CA GLY A 166 -15.09 -9.75 -6.51
C GLY A 166 -14.22 -10.24 -5.35
N SER A 167 -13.30 -11.17 -5.58
CA SER A 167 -12.53 -11.88 -4.53
C SER A 167 -11.04 -11.52 -4.49
N ALA A 168 -10.66 -10.34 -5.00
CA ALA A 168 -9.26 -9.90 -5.00
C ALA A 168 -8.71 -9.77 -3.56
N SER A 169 -7.74 -10.61 -3.23
CA SER A 169 -6.99 -10.52 -1.97
C SER A 169 -5.66 -9.79 -2.21
N PRO A 170 -5.42 -8.64 -1.56
CA PRO A 170 -4.17 -7.90 -1.72
C PRO A 170 -3.06 -8.48 -0.85
N SER A 171 -1.83 -8.42 -1.36
CA SER A 171 -0.61 -8.57 -0.58
C SER A 171 0.31 -7.39 -0.84
N TYR A 172 0.96 -6.89 0.20
CA TYR A 172 1.91 -5.79 0.10
C TYR A 172 2.98 -6.09 -0.95
N LEU A 173 3.25 -5.13 -1.84
CA LEU A 173 4.38 -5.14 -2.75
C LEU A 173 5.28 -3.96 -2.41
N GLN A 174 6.58 -4.20 -2.33
CA GLN A 174 7.53 -3.11 -2.08
C GLN A 174 7.49 -2.13 -3.25
N GLY A 175 7.30 -0.85 -2.96
CA GLY A 175 7.29 0.20 -3.96
C GLY A 175 8.67 0.57 -4.49
N ASP A 176 8.67 1.53 -5.39
CA ASP A 176 9.86 2.16 -5.97
C ASP A 176 10.24 3.42 -5.16
N ALA A 177 11.16 4.23 -5.69
CA ALA A 177 11.56 5.51 -5.08
C ALA A 177 10.53 6.64 -5.28
N SER A 178 9.31 6.33 -5.73
CA SER A 178 8.23 7.30 -5.92
C SER A 178 7.23 7.31 -4.76
N THR A 179 6.26 8.22 -4.81
CA THR A 179 5.17 8.30 -3.83
C THR A 179 4.04 7.29 -4.09
N ARG A 180 4.17 6.45 -5.11
CA ARG A 180 3.15 5.48 -5.53
C ARG A 180 3.20 4.25 -4.65
N ALA A 181 2.02 3.74 -4.29
CA ALA A 181 1.90 2.48 -3.56
C ALA A 181 1.51 1.35 -4.50
N TYR A 182 1.95 0.14 -4.18
CA TYR A 182 1.68 -1.05 -4.96
C TYR A 182 1.16 -2.18 -4.09
N ALA A 183 0.25 -2.98 -4.63
CA ALA A 183 -0.20 -4.23 -4.03
C ALA A 183 -0.32 -5.29 -5.12
N ARG A 184 0.10 -6.52 -4.82
CA ARG A 184 -0.20 -7.66 -5.67
C ARG A 184 -1.61 -8.14 -5.36
N LEU A 185 -2.44 -8.28 -6.37
CA LEU A 185 -3.79 -8.85 -6.31
C LEU A 185 -3.78 -10.23 -6.95
N ARG A 186 -4.49 -11.19 -6.35
CA ARG A 186 -4.80 -12.47 -7.00
C ARG A 186 -6.20 -12.43 -7.60
N VAL A 187 -6.29 -12.48 -8.92
CA VAL A 187 -7.53 -12.41 -9.70
C VAL A 187 -7.69 -13.67 -10.53
N ALA A 188 -8.68 -14.51 -10.19
CA ALA A 188 -8.90 -15.80 -10.86
C ALA A 188 -7.61 -16.66 -11.00
N GLY A 189 -6.75 -16.64 -9.98
CA GLY A 189 -5.47 -17.34 -9.96
C GLY A 189 -4.31 -16.62 -10.67
N ARG A 190 -4.56 -15.52 -11.39
CA ARG A 190 -3.51 -14.71 -12.04
C ARG A 190 -3.05 -13.58 -11.12
N PRO A 191 -1.73 -13.35 -10.96
CA PRO A 191 -1.23 -12.21 -10.24
C PRO A 191 -1.34 -10.95 -11.11
N LEU A 192 -1.84 -9.86 -10.52
CA LEU A 192 -1.87 -8.52 -11.08
C LEU A 192 -1.30 -7.55 -10.04
N VAL A 193 -0.85 -6.38 -10.49
CA VAL A 193 -0.38 -5.32 -9.59
C VAL A 193 -1.39 -4.17 -9.60
N LEU A 194 -1.97 -3.89 -8.44
CA LEU A 194 -2.68 -2.63 -8.19
C LEU A 194 -1.64 -1.55 -7.90
N MET A 195 -1.65 -0.49 -8.70
CA MET A 195 -0.96 0.75 -8.41
C MET A 195 -1.96 1.77 -7.85
N ASP A 196 -1.63 2.37 -6.72
CA ASP A 196 -2.30 3.50 -6.10
C ASP A 196 -1.37 4.73 -6.16
N SER A 197 -1.68 5.66 -7.05
CA SER A 197 -0.88 6.86 -7.34
C SER A 197 -1.81 8.07 -7.49
N PRO A 198 -2.40 8.57 -6.40
CA PRO A 198 -3.29 9.71 -6.44
C PRO A 198 -2.52 10.95 -6.89
N ARG A 199 -3.26 11.96 -7.37
CA ARG A 199 -2.64 13.25 -7.71
C ARG A 199 -1.96 13.83 -6.47
N GLN A 200 -0.68 14.14 -6.60
CA GLN A 200 0.08 14.79 -5.53
C GLN A 200 -0.23 16.29 -5.53
N PRO A 201 -0.40 16.92 -4.35
CA PRO A 201 -0.45 18.36 -4.25
C PRO A 201 0.92 18.96 -4.61
N ASP A 202 0.91 20.20 -5.07
CA ASP A 202 2.14 20.95 -5.27
C ASP A 202 2.88 21.09 -3.93
N GLY A 203 4.18 20.84 -3.95
CA GLY A 203 5.06 21.10 -2.81
C GLY A 203 5.21 22.61 -2.53
N PRO A 204 5.95 22.98 -1.48
CA PRO A 204 6.34 24.38 -1.30
C PRO A 204 7.22 24.84 -2.47
N PRO A 205 7.18 26.14 -2.84
CA PRO A 205 8.06 26.68 -3.86
C PRO A 205 9.52 26.60 -3.40
N VAL A 206 10.38 26.12 -4.28
CA VAL A 206 11.83 25.96 -4.02
C VAL A 206 12.64 26.96 -4.82
N ARG A 207 12.22 27.28 -6.05
CA ARG A 207 12.89 28.25 -6.93
C ARG A 207 11.88 28.93 -7.84
N ASP A 208 12.01 30.24 -8.03
CA ASP A 208 11.16 31.04 -8.92
C ASP A 208 9.65 30.86 -8.70
N GLY A 209 9.25 30.60 -7.45
CA GLY A 209 7.86 30.34 -7.09
C GLY A 209 7.33 28.97 -7.52
N LEU A 210 8.18 28.08 -8.06
CA LEU A 210 7.81 26.73 -8.48
C LEU A 210 8.26 25.68 -7.46
N PRO A 211 7.43 24.64 -7.22
CA PRO A 211 7.84 23.50 -6.42
C PRO A 211 8.81 22.60 -7.20
N TYR A 212 9.58 21.80 -6.46
CA TYR A 212 10.57 20.88 -7.03
C TYR A 212 9.96 19.95 -8.11
N SER A 213 8.77 19.38 -7.87
CA SER A 213 8.10 18.48 -8.84
C SER A 213 7.91 19.11 -10.22
N ARG A 214 7.61 20.41 -10.26
CA ARG A 214 7.35 21.15 -11.50
C ARG A 214 8.63 21.51 -12.23
N ILE A 215 9.72 21.77 -11.50
CA ILE A 215 11.04 22.05 -12.05
C ILE A 215 11.66 20.76 -12.60
N ALA A 216 11.67 19.70 -11.80
CA ALA A 216 12.21 18.38 -12.14
C ALA A 216 11.32 17.57 -13.11
N ARG A 217 10.16 18.11 -13.50
CA ARG A 217 9.19 17.46 -14.41
C ARG A 217 8.69 16.10 -13.89
N LEU A 218 8.55 15.96 -12.57
CA LEU A 218 8.08 14.73 -11.96
C LEU A 218 6.63 14.43 -12.33
N ALA A 219 6.31 13.15 -12.41
CA ALA A 219 4.94 12.70 -12.60
C ALA A 219 4.12 12.90 -11.33
N GLU A 220 3.16 13.83 -11.37
CA GLU A 220 2.29 14.17 -10.23
C GLU A 220 1.02 13.30 -10.16
N ASN A 221 0.79 12.43 -11.14
CA ASN A 221 -0.35 11.50 -11.21
C ASN A 221 -0.02 10.32 -12.14
N VAL A 222 -0.98 9.42 -12.38
CA VAL A 222 -0.80 8.22 -13.23
C VAL A 222 -0.68 8.52 -14.73
N ARG A 223 -1.11 9.68 -15.22
CA ARG A 223 -1.24 9.94 -16.67
C ARG A 223 0.10 9.83 -17.42
N PRO A 224 1.22 10.41 -16.93
CA PRO A 224 2.53 10.20 -17.56
C PRO A 224 2.95 8.72 -17.61
N PHE A 225 2.66 7.95 -16.55
CA PHE A 225 2.95 6.52 -16.52
C PHE A 225 2.18 5.76 -17.60
N VAL A 226 0.87 6.02 -17.73
CA VAL A 226 0.01 5.40 -18.75
C VAL A 226 0.44 5.78 -20.16
N ALA A 227 0.72 7.07 -20.39
CA ALA A 227 1.15 7.59 -21.68
C ALA A 227 2.47 6.95 -22.15
N ILE A 228 3.49 6.97 -21.29
CA ILE A 228 4.82 6.43 -21.60
C ILE A 228 4.76 4.91 -21.72
N GLY A 229 4.11 4.22 -20.79
CA GLY A 229 3.99 2.75 -20.80
C GLY A 229 3.28 2.23 -22.05
N THR A 230 2.16 2.84 -22.43
CA THR A 230 1.42 2.49 -23.66
C THR A 230 2.28 2.72 -24.90
N TRP A 231 2.99 3.85 -24.97
CA TRP A 231 3.87 4.15 -26.10
C TRP A 231 5.04 3.19 -26.21
N LEU A 232 5.72 2.88 -25.10
CA LEU A 232 6.83 1.91 -25.06
C LEU A 232 6.38 0.55 -25.59
N ARG A 233 5.22 0.06 -25.15
CA ARG A 233 4.64 -1.19 -25.66
C ARG A 233 4.34 -1.13 -27.16
N ALA A 234 3.78 -0.02 -27.64
CA ALA A 234 3.54 0.18 -29.07
C ALA A 234 4.83 0.20 -29.90
N GLN A 235 5.96 0.58 -29.30
CA GLN A 235 7.29 0.47 -29.93
C GLN A 235 7.94 -0.91 -29.75
N GLY A 236 7.26 -1.90 -29.18
CA GLY A 236 7.80 -3.24 -28.94
C GLY A 236 8.76 -3.34 -27.74
N VAL A 237 8.79 -2.33 -26.87
CA VAL A 237 9.54 -2.38 -25.60
C VAL A 237 8.65 -3.01 -24.53
N SER A 238 9.23 -3.92 -23.75
CA SER A 238 8.54 -4.55 -22.62
C SER A 238 8.31 -3.53 -21.50
N ALA A 239 7.06 -3.08 -21.38
CA ALA A 239 6.54 -2.35 -20.23
C ALA A 239 5.24 -3.04 -19.76
N PRO A 240 4.84 -2.93 -18.47
CA PRO A 240 3.68 -3.66 -17.95
C PRO A 240 2.40 -3.36 -18.76
N GLU A 241 1.64 -4.39 -19.09
CA GLU A 241 0.28 -4.20 -19.62
C GLU A 241 -0.60 -3.48 -18.60
N ILE A 242 -1.42 -2.53 -19.06
CA ILE A 242 -2.42 -1.85 -18.24
C ILE A 242 -3.76 -2.53 -18.49
N VAL A 243 -4.16 -3.41 -17.58
CA VAL A 243 -5.40 -4.20 -17.65
C VAL A 243 -6.63 -3.32 -17.40
N ALA A 244 -6.51 -2.36 -16.48
CA ALA A 244 -7.55 -1.38 -16.18
C ALA A 244 -6.96 -0.09 -15.61
N HIS A 245 -7.70 1.00 -15.73
CA HIS A 245 -7.27 2.31 -15.24
C HIS A 245 -8.44 3.16 -14.72
N ASP A 246 -8.15 3.98 -13.72
CA ASP A 246 -8.92 5.15 -13.29
C ASP A 246 -7.95 6.32 -13.23
N LEU A 247 -7.91 7.12 -14.31
CA LEU A 247 -6.94 8.22 -14.46
C LEU A 247 -7.25 9.40 -13.54
N GLU A 248 -8.50 9.53 -13.10
CA GLU A 248 -8.95 10.61 -12.23
C GLU A 248 -8.57 10.31 -10.78
N ARG A 249 -8.89 9.11 -10.31
CA ARG A 249 -8.56 8.69 -8.94
C ARG A 249 -7.14 8.19 -8.81
N GLY A 250 -6.45 7.88 -9.90
CA GLY A 250 -5.05 7.44 -9.90
C GLY A 250 -4.86 5.97 -9.53
N PHE A 251 -5.74 5.09 -10.01
CA PHE A 251 -5.59 3.65 -9.85
C PHE A 251 -5.27 2.97 -11.18
N LEU A 252 -4.31 2.05 -11.20
CA LEU A 252 -4.06 1.16 -12.33
C LEU A 252 -4.07 -0.29 -11.87
N LEU A 253 -4.55 -1.17 -12.74
CA LEU A 253 -4.37 -2.61 -12.61
C LEU A 253 -3.41 -3.06 -13.72
N LEU A 254 -2.28 -3.60 -13.32
CA LEU A 254 -1.15 -3.88 -14.20
C LEU A 254 -0.85 -5.38 -14.26
N GLU A 255 -0.25 -5.80 -15.36
CA GLU A 255 0.48 -7.07 -15.45
C GLU A 255 1.53 -7.17 -14.34
N ASP A 256 1.65 -8.35 -13.75
CA ASP A 256 2.70 -8.67 -12.79
C ASP A 256 3.88 -9.31 -13.51
N LEU A 257 5.00 -8.58 -13.61
CA LEU A 257 6.24 -9.06 -14.25
C LEU A 257 7.03 -10.04 -13.38
N GLY A 258 6.55 -10.36 -12.17
CA GLY A 258 7.17 -11.28 -11.23
C GLY A 258 8.22 -10.63 -10.32
N ASP A 259 8.95 -11.46 -9.58
CA ASP A 259 9.83 -11.03 -8.48
C ASP A 259 11.33 -11.06 -8.85
N ARG A 260 11.66 -11.33 -10.13
CA ARG A 260 13.05 -11.42 -10.59
C ARG A 260 13.58 -10.02 -10.87
N VAL A 261 14.62 -9.62 -10.14
CA VAL A 261 15.30 -8.33 -10.29
C VAL A 261 16.78 -8.55 -10.58
N TYR A 262 17.36 -7.75 -11.49
CA TYR A 262 18.73 -7.93 -11.98
C TYR A 262 19.76 -8.08 -10.87
N GLY A 263 19.72 -7.22 -9.84
CA GLY A 263 20.68 -7.26 -8.73
C GLY A 263 20.67 -8.60 -7.98
N ARG A 264 19.49 -9.18 -7.73
CA ARG A 264 19.34 -10.47 -7.03
C ARG A 264 19.78 -11.63 -7.93
N GLU A 265 19.41 -11.61 -9.20
CA GLU A 265 19.76 -12.66 -10.16
C GLU A 265 21.28 -12.74 -10.39
N VAL A 266 21.95 -11.59 -10.49
CA VAL A 266 23.42 -11.52 -10.61
C VAL A 266 24.09 -12.01 -9.34
N ALA A 267 23.65 -11.57 -8.16
CA ALA A 267 24.22 -12.01 -6.88
C ALA A 267 24.04 -13.53 -6.65
N ALA A 268 22.96 -14.12 -7.16
CA ALA A 268 22.70 -15.56 -7.09
C ALA A 268 23.41 -16.37 -8.18
N GLY A 269 24.13 -15.72 -9.11
CA GLY A 269 24.78 -16.39 -10.26
C GLY A 269 23.79 -16.94 -11.30
N LEU A 270 22.52 -16.54 -11.23
CA LEU A 270 21.44 -17.01 -12.12
C LEU A 270 21.33 -16.19 -13.41
N ALA A 271 21.99 -15.03 -13.47
CA ALA A 271 22.09 -14.21 -14.67
C ALA A 271 23.48 -13.61 -14.81
N HIS A 272 24.00 -13.56 -16.05
CA HIS A 272 25.26 -12.89 -16.31
C HIS A 272 25.03 -11.39 -16.44
N GLN A 273 25.69 -10.61 -15.58
CA GLN A 273 25.62 -9.15 -15.59
C GLN A 273 25.85 -8.55 -16.98
N LYS A 274 26.79 -9.10 -17.74
CA LYS A 274 27.07 -8.67 -19.12
C LYS A 274 25.84 -8.82 -20.03
N GLU A 275 25.12 -9.93 -19.97
CA GLU A 275 23.94 -10.18 -20.80
C GLU A 275 22.80 -9.23 -20.46
N LEU A 276 22.56 -9.00 -19.17
CA LEU A 276 21.54 -8.06 -18.71
C LEU A 276 21.84 -6.61 -19.14
N TRP A 277 23.10 -6.20 -19.05
CA TRP A 277 23.52 -4.88 -19.52
C TRP A 277 23.42 -4.73 -21.03
N LEU A 278 23.78 -5.76 -21.81
CA LEU A 278 23.61 -5.75 -23.25
C LEU A 278 22.13 -5.60 -23.63
N ALA A 279 21.23 -6.36 -22.97
CA ALA A 279 19.78 -6.23 -23.19
C ALA A 279 19.26 -4.83 -22.87
N ALA A 280 19.74 -4.20 -21.78
CA ALA A 280 19.38 -2.82 -21.46
C ALA A 280 19.90 -1.81 -22.51
N VAL A 281 21.13 -2.00 -23.00
CA VAL A 281 21.71 -1.17 -24.06
C VAL A 281 20.93 -1.33 -25.38
N ASP A 282 20.52 -2.55 -25.72
CA ASP A 282 19.72 -2.82 -26.92
C ASP A 282 18.38 -2.07 -26.87
N VAL A 283 17.72 -2.00 -25.70
CA VAL A 283 16.52 -1.19 -25.51
C VAL A 283 16.81 0.30 -25.75
N LEU A 284 17.92 0.84 -25.24
CA LEU A 284 18.29 2.25 -25.47
C LEU A 284 18.60 2.54 -26.94
N LEU A 285 19.30 1.64 -27.63
CA LEU A 285 19.58 1.76 -29.06
C LEU A 285 18.30 1.67 -29.91
N HIS A 286 17.36 0.81 -29.52
CA HIS A 286 16.06 0.70 -30.14
C HIS A 286 15.25 1.99 -29.97
N LEU A 287 15.13 2.50 -28.74
CA LEU A 287 14.42 3.74 -28.44
C LEU A 287 15.02 4.95 -29.16
N ARG A 288 16.35 5.02 -29.31
CA ARG A 288 17.04 6.11 -30.01
C ARG A 288 16.66 6.22 -31.49
N ARG A 289 16.17 5.14 -32.11
CA ARG A 289 15.72 5.12 -33.51
C ARG A 289 14.28 5.57 -33.68
N MET A 290 13.53 5.69 -32.60
CA MET A 290 12.11 6.05 -32.65
C MET A 290 11.94 7.58 -32.69
N PRO A 291 10.93 8.09 -33.42
CA PRO A 291 10.58 9.50 -33.33
C PRO A 291 10.10 9.82 -31.92
N VAL A 292 10.54 10.95 -31.37
CA VAL A 292 10.08 11.43 -30.06
C VAL A 292 8.73 12.12 -30.25
N PRO A 293 7.63 11.59 -29.68
CA PRO A 293 6.33 12.22 -29.79
C PRO A 293 6.25 13.47 -28.91
N GLU A 294 5.71 14.56 -29.43
CA GLU A 294 5.42 15.75 -28.61
C GLU A 294 4.24 15.50 -27.66
N VAL A 295 3.22 14.76 -28.13
CA VAL A 295 2.02 14.42 -27.38
C VAL A 295 1.76 12.93 -27.47
N LEU A 296 1.64 12.29 -26.32
CA LEU A 296 1.32 10.88 -26.16
C LEU A 296 -0.18 10.69 -25.92
N PRO A 297 -0.89 9.84 -26.69
CA PRO A 297 -2.32 9.62 -26.49
C PRO A 297 -2.59 8.91 -25.16
N LEU A 298 -3.71 9.27 -24.53
CA LEU A 298 -4.24 8.62 -23.34
C LEU A 298 -5.55 7.87 -23.65
N PRO A 299 -5.91 6.84 -22.87
CA PRO A 299 -7.14 6.07 -23.09
C PRO A 299 -8.44 6.89 -22.99
N ASP A 300 -8.43 8.04 -22.31
CA ASP A 300 -9.58 8.94 -22.19
C ASP A 300 -9.72 9.91 -23.39
N GLY A 301 -8.92 9.72 -24.44
CA GLY A 301 -8.91 10.55 -25.65
C GLY A 301 -8.10 11.85 -25.51
N SER A 302 -7.62 12.17 -24.31
CA SER A 302 -6.72 13.30 -24.13
C SER A 302 -5.27 12.95 -24.53
N GLY A 303 -4.39 13.95 -24.51
CA GLY A 303 -2.95 13.77 -24.72
C GLY A 303 -2.12 14.16 -23.51
N HIS A 304 -0.98 13.52 -23.33
CA HIS A 304 0.08 13.93 -22.41
C HIS A 304 1.22 14.56 -23.21
N ALA A 305 1.45 15.86 -23.02
CA ALA A 305 2.61 16.54 -23.59
C ALA A 305 3.88 16.03 -22.91
N LEU A 306 4.80 15.49 -23.71
CA LEU A 306 6.08 14.99 -23.22
C LEU A 306 6.96 16.19 -22.85
N ALA A 307 7.29 16.33 -21.56
CA ALA A 307 8.14 17.40 -21.09
C ALA A 307 9.57 17.22 -21.63
N SER A 308 10.18 18.31 -22.10
CA SER A 308 11.61 18.33 -22.35
C SER A 308 12.37 18.28 -21.02
N PHE A 309 13.42 17.47 -20.98
CA PHE A 309 14.37 17.48 -19.87
C PHE A 309 15.32 18.67 -20.06
N ASP A 310 14.81 19.85 -19.74
CA ASP A 310 15.47 21.13 -19.98
C ASP A 310 16.58 21.44 -18.96
N ARG A 311 17.22 22.60 -19.15
CA ARG A 311 18.31 23.06 -18.28
C ARG A 311 17.88 23.21 -16.81
N ALA A 312 16.64 23.65 -16.56
CA ALA A 312 16.15 23.84 -15.20
C ALA A 312 15.99 22.49 -14.49
N ALA A 313 15.45 21.48 -15.18
CA ALA A 313 15.39 20.11 -14.68
C ALA A 313 16.79 19.52 -14.41
N LEU A 314 17.74 19.76 -15.31
CA LEU A 314 19.13 19.31 -15.12
C LEU A 314 19.80 19.96 -13.90
N GLU A 315 19.69 21.28 -13.77
CA GLU A 315 20.33 22.02 -12.68
C GLU A 315 19.78 21.61 -11.31
N ILE A 316 18.44 21.51 -11.17
CA ILE A 316 17.85 21.15 -9.88
C ILE A 316 18.21 19.73 -9.43
N GLU A 317 18.34 18.78 -10.36
CA GLU A 317 18.75 17.41 -10.05
C GLU A 317 20.22 17.31 -9.65
N VAL A 318 21.11 18.06 -10.31
CA VAL A 318 22.55 18.08 -9.98
C VAL A 318 22.80 18.68 -8.59
N GLU A 319 22.02 19.68 -8.20
CA GLU A 319 22.14 20.32 -6.88
C GLU A 319 21.86 19.36 -5.71
N LEU A 320 21.02 18.33 -5.92
CA LEU A 320 20.75 17.30 -4.92
C LEU A 320 22.03 16.55 -4.48
N LEU A 321 23.10 16.57 -5.28
CA LEU A 321 24.39 15.98 -4.91
C LEU A 321 24.97 16.63 -3.64
N LEU A 322 24.79 17.94 -3.47
CA LEU A 322 25.26 18.67 -2.30
C LEU A 322 24.40 18.38 -1.06
N ASP A 323 23.11 18.14 -1.27
CA ASP A 323 22.15 17.91 -0.19
C ASP A 323 22.12 16.46 0.30
N TRP A 324 22.34 15.48 -0.59
CA TRP A 324 22.16 14.06 -0.28
C TRP A 324 23.46 13.27 -0.31
N PHE A 325 24.29 13.44 -1.35
CA PHE A 325 25.49 12.62 -1.50
C PHE A 325 26.62 13.11 -0.59
N TRP A 326 26.88 14.41 -0.56
CA TRP A 326 27.99 14.96 0.23
C TRP A 326 27.87 14.67 1.74
N PRO A 327 26.69 14.78 2.39
CA PRO A 327 26.55 14.39 3.78
C PRO A 327 26.68 12.89 4.03
N ALA A 328 26.41 12.05 3.03
CA ALA A 328 26.49 10.59 3.16
C ALA A 328 27.93 10.04 3.04
N VAL A 329 28.83 10.79 2.40
CA VAL A 329 30.24 10.40 2.18
C VAL A 329 31.25 11.18 3.02
N LYS A 330 30.77 12.12 3.85
CA LYS A 330 31.57 12.85 4.84
C LYS A 330 31.47 12.22 6.22
#